data_AF-A0AAD1YX39-F1
#
_entry.id   AF-A0AAD1YX39-F1
#
_cell.length_a   1.000
_cell.length_b   1.000
_cell.length_c   1.000
_cell.angle_alpha   90.00
_cell.angle_beta   90.00
_cell.angle_gamma   90.00
#
_symmetry.space_group_name_H-M   'P 1'
#
loop_
_entity.id
_entity.type
_entity.pdbx_description
1 polymer ?
#
loop_
_entity_poly.entity_id
_entity_poly.type
_entity_poly.pdbx_seq_one_letter_code
_entity_poly.pdbx_strand_id
1 'polypeptide(L)'
;MPSPDLLMDRSEPGAQPIGQISLAITDKLASPTTFFDCLAPLFPSFQGSRRMDSDMVVHNGGCHCKKVRWKVRAPSVVVAWQCNCSDCSMRGNTHFIVPSERSNPDGIAVTFRCVDPGTLTHVEIKQFDGKNWESSYNETGIASCSTVPDKNSE
;
A
#
# COMPACT_ATOMS: atom_id res chain seq x y z
N MET A 1 48.08 6.60 13.16
CA MET A 1 48.97 5.53 12.64
C MET A 1 50.07 5.34 13.67
N PRO A 2 50.42 4.09 14.05
CA PRO A 2 50.55 2.96 13.13
C PRO A 2 49.47 1.87 13.24
N SER A 3 49.18 1.29 12.08
CA SER A 3 48.64 -0.06 11.79
C SER A 3 49.70 -1.14 12.15
N PRO A 4 49.48 -2.49 12.09
CA PRO A 4 48.88 -3.17 10.94
C PRO A 4 48.03 -4.44 11.21
N ASP A 5 47.44 -4.89 10.11
CA ASP A 5 46.64 -6.08 9.85
C ASP A 5 47.22 -7.40 10.37
N LEU A 6 46.32 -8.32 10.74
CA LEU A 6 46.54 -9.74 10.46
C LEU A 6 45.24 -10.45 10.05
N LEU A 7 45.14 -10.64 8.73
CA LEU A 7 44.40 -11.68 8.03
C LEU A 7 44.91 -13.07 8.45
N MET A 8 44.02 -14.06 8.58
CA MET A 8 44.18 -15.50 8.24
C MET A 8 42.83 -16.17 8.58
N ASP A 9 41.93 -16.33 7.61
CA ASP A 9 41.78 -17.55 6.79
C ASP A 9 41.76 -18.83 7.61
N ARG A 10 40.54 -19.39 7.77
CA ARG A 10 40.30 -20.83 7.77
C ARG A 10 38.96 -21.11 7.08
N SER A 11 39.03 -21.18 5.76
CA SER A 11 38.60 -22.33 4.95
C SER A 11 37.63 -23.36 5.60
N GLU A 12 36.51 -23.58 4.89
CA GLU A 12 35.46 -24.59 5.13
C GLU A 12 35.94 -26.06 5.06
N PRO A 13 35.06 -27.05 5.35
CA PRO A 13 34.40 -27.68 4.20
C PRO A 13 32.95 -28.15 4.45
N GLY A 14 32.10 -27.96 3.44
CA GLY A 14 31.62 -29.13 2.69
C GLY A 14 30.11 -29.36 2.56
N ALA A 15 29.70 -29.38 1.29
CA ALA A 15 28.61 -30.15 0.65
C ALA A 15 27.21 -29.52 0.57
N GLN A 16 26.48 -29.55 -0.56
CA GLN A 16 26.72 -29.73 -2.01
C GLN A 16 25.42 -29.17 -2.67
N PRO A 17 25.49 -28.59 -3.89
CA PRO A 17 24.32 -28.01 -4.57
C PRO A 17 23.44 -29.08 -5.25
N ILE A 18 22.13 -28.88 -5.23
CA ILE A 18 21.14 -29.77 -5.87
C ILE A 18 21.15 -29.52 -7.38
N GLY A 19 21.24 -30.62 -8.12
CA GLY A 19 21.56 -30.72 -9.54
C GLY A 19 20.61 -30.00 -10.50
N GLN A 20 21.28 -29.44 -11.50
CA GLN A 20 20.81 -29.08 -12.83
C GLN A 20 20.28 -30.32 -13.58
N ILE A 21 19.11 -30.20 -14.22
CA ILE A 21 18.70 -31.10 -15.31
C ILE A 21 18.39 -30.23 -16.53
N SER A 22 19.28 -30.32 -17.51
CA SER A 22 19.08 -29.83 -18.87
C SER A 22 18.68 -31.02 -19.72
N LEU A 23 17.57 -30.92 -20.45
CA LEU A 23 17.29 -31.81 -21.56
C LEU A 23 16.85 -30.96 -22.75
N ALA A 24 17.78 -30.80 -23.70
CA ALA A 24 17.50 -30.27 -25.02
C ALA A 24 16.71 -31.33 -25.81
N ILE A 25 15.54 -30.94 -26.34
CA ILE A 25 14.90 -31.64 -27.45
C ILE A 25 14.61 -30.60 -28.54
N THR A 26 14.93 -31.04 -29.74
CA THR A 26 15.21 -30.34 -31.00
C THR A 26 14.04 -29.60 -31.65
N ASP A 27 14.38 -28.53 -32.36
CA ASP A 27 13.61 -27.86 -33.41
C ASP A 27 12.92 -28.83 -34.38
N LYS A 28 11.64 -28.59 -34.68
CA LYS A 28 11.09 -28.69 -36.05
C LYS A 28 9.68 -28.08 -36.14
N LEU A 29 9.65 -26.91 -36.78
CA LEU A 29 8.69 -26.46 -37.79
C LEU A 29 7.43 -27.32 -38.00
N ALA A 30 6.26 -26.75 -37.70
CA ALA A 30 5.09 -26.72 -38.60
C ALA A 30 3.93 -25.93 -37.96
N SER A 31 3.58 -24.80 -38.57
CA SER A 31 2.20 -24.32 -38.59
C SER A 31 1.35 -25.33 -39.38
N PRO A 32 0.11 -25.58 -38.96
CA PRO A 32 -0.95 -25.18 -39.87
C PRO A 32 -2.12 -24.50 -39.15
N THR A 33 -2.56 -23.42 -39.78
CA THR A 33 -3.90 -22.86 -39.69
C THR A 33 -5.00 -23.91 -39.85
N THR A 34 -6.18 -23.54 -39.34
CA THR A 34 -7.51 -24.17 -39.45
C THR A 34 -7.89 -25.12 -38.32
N PHE A 35 -9.17 -25.02 -37.93
CA PHE A 35 -9.89 -25.84 -36.94
C PHE A 35 -9.76 -25.42 -35.47
N PHE A 36 -10.47 -24.37 -35.06
CA PHE A 36 -11.38 -24.34 -33.89
C PHE A 36 -11.98 -22.93 -33.75
N ASP A 37 -12.84 -22.58 -34.70
CA ASP A 37 -13.91 -21.60 -34.49
C ASP A 37 -15.15 -22.37 -34.02
N CYS A 38 -15.91 -21.76 -33.11
CA CYS A 38 -17.15 -22.24 -32.49
C CYS A 38 -16.97 -23.13 -31.24
N LEU A 39 -16.85 -22.47 -30.07
CA LEU A 39 -17.73 -22.62 -28.89
C LEU A 39 -17.06 -21.96 -27.67
N ALA A 40 -17.02 -20.63 -27.65
CA ALA A 40 -16.83 -19.86 -26.42
C ALA A 40 -17.89 -18.77 -26.40
N PRO A 41 -18.90 -18.89 -25.53
CA PRO A 41 -19.30 -17.69 -24.80
C PRO A 41 -19.82 -18.04 -23.41
N LEU A 42 -18.95 -18.14 -22.38
CA LEU A 42 -19.40 -18.02 -20.98
C LEU A 42 -18.33 -17.57 -19.96
N PHE A 43 -17.10 -17.25 -20.38
CA PHE A 43 -16.20 -16.50 -19.52
C PHE A 43 -16.17 -15.07 -20.02
N PRO A 44 -16.83 -14.11 -19.34
CA PRO A 44 -16.60 -12.72 -19.67
C PRO A 44 -15.11 -12.47 -19.51
N SER A 45 -14.51 -11.96 -20.59
CA SER A 45 -13.16 -11.43 -20.61
C SER A 45 -12.95 -10.63 -19.33
N PHE A 46 -12.09 -11.12 -18.44
CA PHE A 46 -11.67 -10.42 -17.23
C PHE A 46 -10.68 -9.31 -17.67
N GLN A 47 -11.15 -8.43 -18.55
CA GLN A 47 -10.50 -7.20 -18.97
C GLN A 47 -11.18 -6.10 -18.19
N GLY A 48 -10.61 -5.84 -17.04
CA GLY A 48 -10.93 -4.71 -16.22
C GLY A 48 -9.87 -4.64 -15.15
N SER A 49 -8.78 -3.97 -15.47
CA SER A 49 -7.98 -3.32 -14.44
C SER A 49 -8.95 -2.57 -13.55
N ARG A 50 -9.33 -3.16 -12.42
CA ARG A 50 -9.82 -2.38 -11.29
C ARG A 50 -8.61 -1.56 -10.88
N ARG A 51 -8.46 -0.38 -11.49
CA ARG A 51 -8.11 0.78 -10.68
C ARG A 51 -9.01 0.64 -9.46
N MET A 52 -8.43 0.56 -8.27
CA MET A 52 -9.18 0.81 -7.05
C MET A 52 -9.61 2.28 -7.13
N ASP A 53 -10.58 2.55 -8.00
CA ASP A 53 -11.31 3.80 -7.97
C ASP A 53 -12.07 3.70 -6.67
N SER A 54 -11.47 4.37 -5.70
CA SER A 54 -11.87 4.33 -4.34
C SER A 54 -13.20 5.04 -4.29
N ASP A 55 -14.31 4.31 -4.14
CA ASP A 55 -15.64 4.90 -4.01
C ASP A 55 -15.55 6.03 -2.98
N MET A 56 -15.57 7.27 -3.47
CA MET A 56 -15.48 8.47 -2.65
C MET A 56 -16.83 8.62 -1.95
N VAL A 57 -16.88 8.20 -0.70
CA VAL A 57 -18.10 8.19 0.12
C VAL A 57 -18.02 9.23 1.23
N VAL A 58 -19.18 9.65 1.72
CA VAL A 58 -19.25 10.55 2.87
C VAL A 58 -19.21 9.71 4.15
N HIS A 59 -18.11 9.82 4.89
CA HIS A 59 -17.98 9.27 6.22
C HIS A 59 -18.56 10.25 7.24
N ASN A 60 -19.33 9.72 8.18
CA ASN A 60 -19.79 10.45 9.35
C ASN A 60 -18.96 9.99 10.55
N GLY A 61 -18.78 10.86 11.53
CA GLY A 61 -18.09 10.50 12.74
C GLY A 61 -18.19 11.56 13.82
N GLY A 62 -17.53 11.31 14.93
CA GLY A 62 -17.57 12.22 16.07
C GLY A 62 -16.80 11.75 17.27
N CYS A 63 -16.79 12.62 18.28
CA CYS A 63 -16.27 12.26 19.60
C CYS A 63 -17.21 11.23 20.25
N HIS A 64 -16.68 10.39 21.13
CA HIS A 64 -17.45 9.35 21.85
C HIS A 64 -18.70 9.91 22.57
N CYS A 65 -18.64 11.16 23.04
CA CYS A 65 -19.73 11.84 23.73
C CYS A 65 -20.85 12.32 22.80
N LYS A 66 -20.67 12.20 21.47
CA LYS A 66 -21.58 12.61 20.40
C LYS A 66 -21.88 14.11 20.32
N LYS A 67 -21.33 14.94 21.22
CA LYS A 67 -21.46 16.40 21.16
C LYS A 67 -20.74 17.00 19.95
N VAL A 68 -19.62 16.40 19.55
CA VAL A 68 -18.86 16.79 18.37
C VAL A 68 -19.13 15.78 17.25
N ARG A 69 -19.59 16.28 16.11
CA ARG A 69 -19.98 15.49 14.93
C ARG A 69 -19.41 16.13 13.68
N TRP A 70 -18.96 15.31 12.74
CA TRP A 70 -18.34 15.77 11.50
C TRP A 70 -18.70 14.85 10.33
N LYS A 71 -18.45 15.36 9.12
CA LYS A 71 -18.60 14.63 7.87
C LYS A 71 -17.39 14.91 6.98
N VAL A 72 -16.90 13.89 6.30
CA VAL A 72 -15.73 13.99 5.42
C VAL A 72 -15.90 13.07 4.21
N ARG A 73 -15.43 13.50 3.03
CA ARG A 73 -15.40 12.66 1.82
C ARG A 73 -14.07 11.94 1.74
N ALA A 74 -14.07 10.61 1.68
CA ALA A 74 -12.87 9.82 1.50
C ALA A 74 -13.21 8.47 0.85
N PRO A 75 -12.20 7.73 0.36
CA PRO A 75 -12.32 6.33 -0.01
C PRO A 75 -12.99 5.46 1.05
N SER A 76 -13.85 4.51 0.63
CA SER A 76 -14.37 3.47 1.53
C SER A 76 -13.30 2.50 2.05
N VAL A 77 -12.18 2.38 1.32
CA VAL A 77 -10.98 1.64 1.69
C VAL A 77 -9.86 2.63 2.00
N VAL A 78 -9.36 2.65 3.23
CA VAL A 78 -8.36 3.63 3.68
C VAL A 78 -7.11 2.97 4.26
N VAL A 79 -5.98 3.66 4.14
CA VAL A 79 -4.74 3.33 4.84
C VAL A 79 -4.61 4.25 6.04
N ALA A 80 -4.66 3.69 7.25
CA ALA A 80 -4.50 4.40 8.50
C ALA A 80 -3.10 4.17 9.08
N TRP A 81 -2.48 5.22 9.59
CA TRP A 81 -1.13 5.21 10.14
C TRP A 81 -1.15 5.18 11.66
N GLN A 82 -0.37 4.27 12.23
CA GLN A 82 -0.12 4.16 13.66
C GLN A 82 1.32 4.59 13.93
N CYS A 83 1.47 5.74 14.62
CA CYS A 83 2.75 6.34 14.92
C CYS A 83 3.21 5.98 16.35
N ASN A 84 4.49 5.65 16.51
CA ASN A 84 5.10 5.24 17.78
C ASN A 84 5.73 6.40 18.60
N CYS A 85 5.61 7.67 18.16
CA CYS A 85 6.13 8.80 18.94
C CYS A 85 5.37 8.94 20.27
N SER A 86 5.96 9.62 21.25
CA SER A 86 5.38 9.77 22.60
C SER A 86 3.95 10.29 22.56
N ASP A 87 3.70 11.30 21.75
CA ASP A 87 2.42 12.01 21.71
C ASP A 87 1.33 11.18 21.05
N CYS A 88 1.64 10.55 19.91
CA CYS A 88 0.71 9.69 19.18
C CYS A 88 0.41 8.41 19.96
N SER A 89 1.44 7.80 20.56
CA SER A 89 1.33 6.59 21.36
C SER A 89 0.49 6.83 22.62
N MET A 90 0.76 7.93 23.35
CA MET A 90 -0.02 8.31 24.53
C MET A 90 -1.50 8.56 24.21
N ARG A 91 -1.80 9.15 23.05
CA ARG A 91 -3.18 9.45 22.63
C ARG A 91 -3.88 8.27 21.94
N GLY A 92 -3.15 7.23 21.53
CA GLY A 92 -3.68 6.12 20.74
C GLY A 92 -4.14 6.54 19.34
N ASN A 93 -3.47 7.54 18.75
CA ASN A 93 -3.89 8.15 17.48
C ASN A 93 -3.52 7.25 16.29
N THR A 94 -4.49 6.52 15.75
CA THR A 94 -4.38 5.85 14.43
C THR A 94 -5.29 6.55 13.44
N HIS A 95 -4.71 7.15 12.39
CA HIS A 95 -5.41 8.10 11.54
C HIS A 95 -5.04 7.95 10.07
N PHE A 96 -5.98 8.26 9.19
CA PHE A 96 -5.74 8.41 7.76
C PHE A 96 -5.88 9.88 7.37
N ILE A 97 -5.23 10.28 6.29
CA ILE A 97 -5.32 11.66 5.79
C ILE A 97 -6.41 11.73 4.73
N VAL A 98 -7.26 12.73 4.84
CA VAL A 98 -8.19 13.11 3.78
C VAL A 98 -7.67 14.39 3.13
N PRO A 99 -7.42 14.40 1.82
CA PRO A 99 -7.09 15.61 1.08
C PRO A 99 -8.20 16.65 1.27
N SER A 100 -7.83 17.86 1.65
CA SER A 100 -8.82 18.93 1.84
C SER A 100 -9.01 19.65 0.50
N GLU A 101 -10.25 19.79 0.05
CA GLU A 101 -10.58 20.64 -1.11
C GLU A 101 -10.49 22.15 -0.77
N ARG A 102 -10.08 22.50 0.46
CA ARG A 102 -9.94 23.87 0.94
C ARG A 102 -8.45 24.24 1.06
N SER A 103 -8.19 25.50 1.39
CA SER A 103 -6.89 26.18 1.44
C SER A 103 -5.77 25.53 2.27
N ASN A 104 -5.94 24.33 2.83
CA ASN A 104 -4.86 23.58 3.45
C ASN A 104 -4.36 22.51 2.46
N PRO A 105 -3.17 22.70 1.85
CA PRO A 105 -2.61 21.73 0.90
C PRO A 105 -2.29 20.37 1.56
N ASP A 106 -2.17 20.34 2.89
CA ASP A 106 -1.69 19.17 3.64
C ASP A 106 -2.81 18.21 4.12
N GLY A 107 -4.08 18.49 3.78
CA GLY A 107 -5.21 17.63 4.15
C GLY A 107 -5.65 17.75 5.62
N ILE A 108 -6.50 16.82 6.06
CA ILE A 108 -7.03 16.69 7.42
C ILE A 108 -6.83 15.25 7.90
N ALA A 109 -6.28 15.07 9.09
CA ALA A 109 -6.16 13.77 9.74
C ALA A 109 -7.49 13.34 10.39
N VAL A 110 -7.96 12.15 10.04
CA VAL A 110 -9.17 11.54 10.60
C VAL A 110 -8.79 10.27 11.36
N THR A 111 -9.08 10.26 12.67
CA THR A 111 -8.89 9.05 13.49
C THR A 111 -9.93 8.00 13.11
N PHE A 112 -9.49 6.84 12.63
CA PHE A 112 -10.40 5.84 12.05
C PHE A 112 -11.44 5.33 13.07
N ARG A 113 -11.07 5.28 14.36
CA ARG A 113 -11.96 4.86 15.46
C ARG A 113 -13.09 5.84 15.75
N CYS A 114 -13.00 7.07 15.24
CA CYS A 114 -14.03 8.09 15.40
C CYS A 114 -15.03 8.12 14.23
N VAL A 115 -14.81 7.30 13.19
CA VAL A 115 -15.74 7.13 12.07
C VAL A 115 -16.88 6.22 12.51
N ASP A 116 -18.12 6.60 12.21
CA ASP A 116 -19.28 5.77 12.47
C ASP A 116 -19.22 4.50 11.60
N PRO A 117 -19.69 3.35 12.11
CA PRO A 117 -19.69 2.11 11.33
C PRO A 117 -20.58 2.22 10.08
N GLY A 118 -20.22 1.48 9.02
CA GLY A 118 -21.04 1.30 7.82
C GLY A 118 -20.53 1.97 6.55
N THR A 119 -19.53 2.86 6.64
CA THR A 119 -18.96 3.54 5.46
C THR A 119 -17.53 3.11 5.13
N LEU A 120 -16.76 2.67 6.13
CA LEU A 120 -15.45 2.05 5.93
C LEU A 120 -15.62 0.55 5.68
N THR A 121 -15.21 0.08 4.50
CA THR A 121 -15.26 -1.33 4.12
C THR A 121 -13.97 -2.06 4.48
N HIS A 122 -12.83 -1.38 4.38
CA HIS A 122 -11.53 -1.91 4.74
C HIS A 122 -10.62 -0.81 5.28
N VAL A 123 -9.84 -1.15 6.32
CA VAL A 123 -8.83 -0.26 6.90
C VAL A 123 -7.53 -1.03 7.00
N GLU A 124 -6.53 -0.63 6.21
CA GLU A 124 -5.17 -1.14 6.34
C GLU A 124 -4.43 -0.30 7.36
N ILE A 125 -3.86 -0.92 8.41
CA ILE A 125 -3.07 -0.21 9.41
C ILE A 125 -1.58 -0.36 9.08
N LYS A 126 -0.92 0.76 8.79
CA LYS A 126 0.53 0.85 8.59
C LYS A 126 1.21 1.48 9.80
N GLN A 127 2.44 1.04 10.07
CA GLN A 127 3.26 1.58 11.15
C GLN A 127 4.08 2.76 10.63
N PHE A 128 4.26 3.76 11.48
CA PHE A 128 5.09 4.94 11.23
C PHE A 128 6.05 5.14 12.40
N ASP A 129 7.34 5.29 12.10
CA ASP A 129 8.35 5.54 13.14
C ASP A 129 8.47 7.03 13.40
N GLY A 130 7.61 7.55 14.27
CA GLY A 130 7.63 8.96 14.66
C GLY A 130 8.75 9.32 15.62
N LYS A 131 9.57 8.37 16.09
CA LYS A 131 10.82 8.69 16.82
C LYS A 131 11.94 9.06 15.84
N ASN A 132 11.91 8.53 14.62
CA ASN A 132 12.86 8.80 13.55
C ASN A 132 12.12 9.37 12.32
N TRP A 133 11.50 10.54 12.50
CA TRP A 133 10.52 11.10 11.56
C TRP A 133 11.06 11.27 10.14
N GLU A 134 12.25 11.87 9.95
CA GLU A 134 12.79 12.17 8.61
C GLU A 134 13.05 10.90 7.78
N SER A 135 13.60 9.85 8.40
CA SER A 135 13.84 8.58 7.72
C SER A 135 12.52 7.91 7.35
N SER A 136 11.57 7.83 8.29
CA SER A 136 10.27 7.23 8.04
C SER A 136 9.47 7.99 6.98
N TYR A 137 9.51 9.33 7.00
CA TYR A 137 8.85 10.18 6.00
C TYR A 137 9.37 9.90 4.58
N ASN A 138 10.69 9.80 4.43
CA ASN A 138 11.32 9.55 3.13
C ASN A 138 11.07 8.12 2.61
N GLU A 139 11.01 7.13 3.51
CA GLU A 139 10.85 5.71 3.14
C GLU A 139 9.40 5.31 2.87
N THR A 140 8.44 5.87 3.61
CA THR A 140 7.03 5.41 3.59
C THR A 140 6.19 6.01 2.47
N GLY A 141 6.62 7.13 1.89
CA GLY A 141 5.84 7.88 0.90
C GLY A 141 4.54 8.47 1.47
N ILE A 142 4.43 8.63 2.79
CA ILE A 142 3.23 9.11 3.49
C ILE A 142 2.75 10.49 2.99
N ALA A 143 3.65 11.30 2.42
CA ALA A 143 3.34 12.57 1.79
C ALA A 143 2.32 12.48 0.64
N SER A 144 2.27 11.33 -0.06
CA SER A 144 1.28 11.13 -1.14
C SER A 144 -0.15 10.99 -0.64
N CYS A 145 -0.36 10.75 0.66
CA CYS A 145 -1.70 10.60 1.25
C CYS A 145 -2.41 11.95 1.48
N SER A 146 -1.69 13.07 1.47
CA SER A 146 -2.27 14.41 1.67
C SER A 146 -2.60 15.14 0.38
N THR A 147 -2.03 14.74 -0.76
CA THR A 147 -2.22 15.44 -2.02
C THR A 147 -3.57 15.09 -2.65
N VAL A 148 -4.22 16.12 -3.20
CA VAL A 148 -5.40 15.93 -4.06
C VAL A 148 -4.93 15.45 -5.43
N PRO A 149 -5.52 14.39 -6.03
CA PRO A 149 -5.24 14.05 -7.42
C PRO A 149 -5.61 15.21 -8.35
N ASP A 150 -4.72 15.57 -9.26
CA ASP A 150 -4.98 16.63 -10.24
C ASP A 150 -6.20 16.30 -11.10
N LYS A 151 -7.22 17.17 -11.07
CA LYS A 151 -8.48 17.00 -11.81
C LYS A 151 -8.35 17.20 -13.34
N ASN A 152 -7.13 17.35 -13.88
CA ASN A 152 -6.86 17.64 -15.30
C ASN A 152 -5.88 16.63 -15.94
N SER A 153 -6.08 15.32 -15.72
CA SER A 153 -5.35 14.27 -16.44
C SER A 153 -6.28 13.49 -17.38
N GLU A 154 -6.81 14.20 -18.38
CA GLU A 154 -7.35 13.66 -19.64
C GLU A 154 -6.80 14.48 -20.81
#